data_AF-A0A9E3D3X9-F1
#
_entry.id   AF-A0A9E3D3X9-F1
#
_cell.length_a   1.000
_cell.length_b   1.000
_cell.length_c   1.000
_cell.angle_alpha   90.00
_cell.angle_beta   90.00
_cell.angle_gamma   90.00
#
_symmetry.space_group_name_H-M   'P 1'
#
loop_
_entity.id
_entity.type
_entity.pdbx_description
1 polymer ?
#
loop_
_entity_poly.entity_id
_entity_poly.type
_entity_poly.pdbx_seq_one_letter_code
_entity_poly.pdbx_strand_id
1 'polypeptide(L)' 'MSEIPIDAAPDANEIEMLEAKENWSVYRLADGTTLRIKPVMIAVFRADGQHGSGGEPVYNMKSTLITDVRVPTPPKTSN' A
#
# COMPACT_ATOMS: atom_id res chain seq x y z
N MET A 1 17.04 -14.73 10.44
CA MET A 1 16.37 -13.77 9.53
C MET A 1 16.13 -12.54 10.38
N SER A 2 16.98 -11.52 10.26
CA SER A 2 16.96 -10.36 11.16
C SER A 2 15.87 -9.40 10.71
N GLU A 3 14.91 -9.12 11.59
CA GLU A 3 14.01 -7.97 11.46
C GLU A 3 14.86 -6.71 11.57
N ILE A 4 15.08 -6.01 10.46
CA ILE A 4 15.60 -4.65 10.52
C ILE A 4 14.40 -3.78 10.88
N PRO A 5 14.42 -3.06 12.02
CA PRO A 5 13.39 -2.07 12.31
C PRO A 5 13.47 -1.00 11.22
N ILE A 6 12.41 -0.89 10.43
CA ILE A 6 12.21 0.07 9.34
C ILE A 6 12.30 1.54 9.78
N ASP A 7 12.52 1.80 11.07
CA ASP A 7 12.53 3.13 11.68
C ASP A 7 13.95 3.68 11.94
N ALA A 8 15.02 2.93 11.62
CA ALA A 8 16.38 3.39 11.91
C ALA A 8 17.45 2.76 11.00
N ALA A 9 17.29 2.84 9.68
CA ALA A 9 18.49 2.87 8.84
C ALA A 9 19.11 4.27 9.03
N PRO A 10 20.31 4.39 9.63
CA PRO A 10 20.90 5.69 9.98
C PRO A 10 21.13 6.62 8.77
N ASP A 11 21.03 6.09 7.54
CA ASP A 11 21.27 6.79 6.28
C ASP A 11 20.00 6.87 5.38
N ALA A 12 18.80 6.71 5.94
CA ALA A 12 17.56 6.87 5.19
C ALA A 12 17.04 8.32 5.26
N ASN A 13 17.02 9.02 4.12
CA ASN A 13 16.49 10.37 4.02
C ASN A 13 15.03 10.33 3.56
N GLU A 14 14.12 10.96 4.30
CA GLU A 14 12.73 11.10 3.88
C GLU A 14 12.64 12.06 2.70
N ILE A 15 11.90 11.65 1.67
CA ILE A 15 11.68 12.41 0.45
C ILE A 15 10.26 12.96 0.48
N GLU A 16 10.14 14.28 0.36
CA GLU A 16 8.85 14.96 0.29
C GLU A 16 8.04 14.48 -0.94
N MET A 17 6.82 14.02 -0.68
CA MET A 17 5.88 13.65 -1.73
C MET A 17 5.07 14.88 -2.17
N LEU A 18 5.32 15.38 -3.38
CA LEU A 18 4.67 16.59 -3.90
C LEU A 18 3.24 16.34 -4.44
N GLU A 19 2.96 15.14 -4.94
CA GLU A 19 1.64 14.75 -5.45
C GLU A 19 1.39 13.26 -5.19
N ALA A 20 0.14 12.91 -4.86
CA ALA A 20 -0.31 11.52 -4.77
C ALA A 20 -1.64 11.34 -5.52
N LYS A 21 -1.71 10.31 -6.38
CA LYS A 21 -2.91 9.93 -7.13
C LYS A 21 -3.34 8.51 -6.76
N GLU A 22 -4.25 8.41 -5.81
CA GLU A 22 -4.63 7.13 -5.21
C GLU A 22 -6.11 6.80 -5.45
N ASN A 23 -6.34 5.82 -6.31
CA ASN A 23 -7.67 5.38 -6.70
C ASN A 23 -8.02 4.03 -6.06
N TRP A 24 -9.32 3.79 -5.92
CA TRP A 24 -9.82 2.47 -5.57
C TRP A 24 -9.63 1.51 -6.74
N SER A 25 -8.96 0.39 -6.48
CA SER A 25 -9.08 -0.82 -7.30
C SER A 25 -10.32 -1.57 -6.87
N VAL A 26 -11.19 -1.92 -7.81
CA VAL A 26 -12.48 -2.57 -7.54
C VAL A 26 -12.51 -3.92 -8.24
N TYR A 27 -12.79 -4.98 -7.49
CA TYR A 27 -12.86 -6.35 -7.97
C TYR A 27 -14.24 -6.93 -7.68
N ARG A 28 -14.87 -7.52 -8.70
CA ARG A 28 -16.13 -8.24 -8.57
C ARG A 28 -15.83 -9.73 -8.52
N LEU A 29 -16.21 -10.39 -7.44
CA LEU A 29 -16.00 -11.82 -7.24
C LEU A 29 -17.19 -12.64 -7.76
N ALA A 30 -16.96 -13.93 -7.99
CA ALA A 30 -17.96 -14.84 -8.55
C ALA A 30 -19.19 -15.05 -7.66
N ASP A 31 -19.04 -14.88 -6.34
CA ASP A 31 -20.14 -14.94 -5.35
C ASP A 31 -20.98 -13.64 -5.31
N GLY A 32 -20.65 -12.66 -6.15
CA GLY A 32 -21.27 -11.35 -6.12
C GLY A 32 -20.74 -10.44 -5.02
N THR A 33 -19.64 -10.75 -4.35
CA THR A 33 -18.96 -9.81 -3.47
C THR A 33 -18.20 -8.77 -4.30
N THR A 34 -18.20 -7.51 -3.86
CA THR A 34 -17.31 -6.47 -4.39
C THR A 34 -16.21 -6.19 -3.37
N LEU A 35 -14.96 -6.44 -3.74
CA LEU A 35 -13.80 -6.00 -2.99
C LEU A 35 -13.32 -4.66 -3.54
N ARG A 36 -13.02 -3.71 -2.66
CA ARG A 36 -12.37 -2.46 -3.01
C ARG A 36 -11.11 -2.31 -2.16
N ILE A 37 -9.99 -2.04 -2.80
CA ILE A 37 -8.73 -1.75 -2.13
C ILE A 37 -8.21 -0.40 -2.61
N LYS A 38 -7.70 0.41 -1.69
CA LYS A 38 -7.01 1.65 -2.02
C LYS A 38 -5.66 1.65 -1.28
N PRO A 39 -4.53 1.53 -1.99
CA PRO A 39 -3.24 1.79 -1.39
C PRO A 39 -3.13 3.28 -1.06
N VAL A 40 -2.60 3.58 0.12
CA VAL A 40 -2.31 4.92 0.59
C VAL A 40 -0.84 5.00 0.97
N MET A 41 -0.08 5.86 0.29
CA MET A 41 1.32 6.13 0.58
C MET A 41 1.41 7.08 1.77
N ILE A 42 2.25 6.73 2.75
CA ILE A 42 2.44 7.51 3.98
C ILE A 42 3.78 8.26 3.92
N ALA A 43 4.86 7.58 3.54
CA ALA A 43 6.20 8.18 3.46
C ALA A 43 7.08 7.42 2.47
N VAL A 44 8.04 8.13 1.87
CA VAL A 44 9.05 7.57 0.98
C VAL A 44 10.42 7.97 1.52
N PHE A 45 11.32 7.00 1.64
CA PHE A 45 12.68 7.19 2.12
C PHE A 45 13.65 6.73 1.05
N ARG A 46 14.67 7.52 0.77
CA ARG A 46 15.82 7.09 -0.03
C ARG A 46 16.89 6.56 0.90
N ALA A 47 17.37 5.35 0.65
CA ALA A 47 18.51 4.81 1.39
C ALA A 47 19.80 5.35 0.75
N ASP A 48 20.36 6.42 1.33
CA ASP A 48 21.58 7.01 0.81
C ASP A 48 22.76 6.03 0.95
N GLY A 49 23.66 6.06 -0.03
CA GLY A 49 24.79 5.11 -0.10
C GLY A 49 24.42 3.70 -0.54
N GLN A 50 23.13 3.35 -0.62
CA GLN A 50 22.66 2.06 -1.14
C GLN A 50 22.16 2.20 -2.57
N HIS A 51 22.72 1.36 -3.45
CA HIS A 51 22.30 1.25 -4.83
C HIS A 51 21.97 -0.21 -5.14
N GLY A 52 20.95 -0.43 -5.97
CA GLY A 52 20.64 -1.75 -6.47
C GLY A 52 21.68 -2.25 -7.47
N SER A 53 21.47 -3.45 -8.01
CA SER A 53 22.47 -4.11 -8.85
C SER A 53 22.79 -3.36 -10.15
N GLY A 54 21.89 -2.49 -10.61
CA GLY A 54 22.10 -1.63 -11.78
C GLY A 54 22.64 -0.23 -11.44
N GLY A 55 22.97 0.04 -10.18
CA GLY A 55 23.40 1.36 -9.73
C GLY A 55 22.26 2.35 -9.47
N GLU A 56 21.00 1.91 -9.52
CA GLU A 56 19.84 2.72 -9.19
C GLU A 56 19.73 2.98 -7.67
N PRO A 57 19.28 4.16 -7.24
CA PRO A 57 19.06 4.43 -5.81
C PRO A 57 17.98 3.52 -5.23
N VAL A 58 18.17 3.08 -3.99
CA VAL A 58 17.20 2.26 -3.27
C VAL A 58 16.19 3.17 -2.55
N TYR A 59 14.90 2.85 -2.68
CA TYR A 59 13.82 3.51 -1.96
C TYR A 59 13.08 2.53 -1.06
N ASN A 60 12.79 2.97 0.16
CA ASN A 60 11.88 2.31 1.08
C ASN A 60 10.59 3.13 1.15
N MET A 61 9.46 2.46 1.20
CA MET A 61 8.15 3.11 1.22
C MET A 61 7.31 2.57 2.36
N LYS A 62 6.66 3.49 3.07
CA LYS A 62 5.66 3.19 4.09
C LYS A 62 4.30 3.43 3.47
N SER A 63 3.47 2.40 3.42
CA SER A 63 2.11 2.48 2.88
C SER A 63 1.15 1.67 3.72
N THR A 64 -0.14 1.99 3.62
CA THR A 64 -1.23 1.16 4.15
C THR A 64 -2.22 0.82 3.05
N LEU A 65 -3.01 -0.23 3.26
CA LEU A 65 -4.11 -0.60 2.37
C LEU A 65 -5.42 -0.31 3.08
N ILE A 66 -6.26 0.55 2.50
CA ILE A 66 -7.65 0.67 2.93
C ILE A 66 -8.46 -0.38 2.18
N THR A 67 -9.22 -1.19 2.91
CA THR A 67 -10.06 -2.26 2.36
C THR A 67 -11.54 -2.00 2.63
N ASP A 68 -12.39 -2.22 1.64
CA ASP A 68 -13.84 -2.27 1.79
C ASP A 68 -14.40 -3.51 1.10
N VAL A 69 -15.27 -4.25 1.79
CA VAL A 69 -15.87 -5.50 1.32
C VAL A 69 -17.37 -5.35 1.34
N ARG A 70 -18.00 -5.54 0.17
CA ARG A 70 -19.45 -5.43 0.01
C ARG A 70 -20.01 -6.75 -0.48
N VAL A 71 -20.62 -7.49 0.43
CA VAL A 71 -21.34 -8.73 0.10
C VAL A 71 -22.76 -8.41 -0.38
N PRO A 72 -23.36 -9.23 -1.27
CA PRO A 72 -24.78 -9.11 -1.59
C PRO A 72 -25.63 -9.25 -0.34
N THR A 73 -26.60 -8.37 -0.14
CA THR A 73 -27.61 -8.58 0.90
C THR A 73 -28.46 -9.80 0.53
N PRO A 74 -28.65 -10.77 1.44
CA PRO A 74 -29.59 -11.86 1.22
C PRO A 74 -30.99 -11.31 0.92
N PRO A 75 -31.80 -11.99 0.09
CA PRO A 75 -33.19 -11.60 -0.11
C PRO A 75 -33.90 -11.54 1.25
N LYS A 76 -34.63 -10.45 1.53
CA LYS A 76 -35.51 -10.40 2.69
C LYS A 76 -36.61 -11.45 2.46
N THR A 77 -36.63 -12.51 3.25
CA THR A 77 -37.79 -13.40 3.35
C THR A 77 -38.94 -12.60 3.93
N SER A 78 -39.96 -12.32 3.11
CA SER A 78 -41.22 -11.78 3.60
C SER A 78 -41.90 -12.86 4.45
N ASN A 79 -42.27 -12.50 5.68
CA ASN A 79 -43.04 -13.34 6.59
C ASN A 79 -44.53 -13.02 6.46
#